data_AF-G3I1N1-F1
#
_entry.id   AF-G3I1N1-F1
#
_cell.length_a   1.000
_cell.length_b   1.000
_cell.length_c   1.000
_cell.angle_alpha   90.00
_cell.angle_beta   90.00
_cell.angle_gamma   90.00
#
_symmetry.space_group_name_H-M   'P 1'
#
loop_
_entity.id
_entity.type
_entity.pdbx_description
1 polymer ?
#
loop_
_entity_poly.entity_id
_entity_poly.type
_entity_poly.pdbx_seq_one_letter_code
_entity_poly.pdbx_strand_id
1 'polypeptide(L)'
;MIQAAAQQKDTHLTITPTVLGERHLPDQLASVTRISSSDLSLGHVTRALCRGIVQNLHSMLPFQQLKEWGVDRVMGSGSALSRNEVLKQEVQRAFPLPLCFGQDVDAAFGAALVMLRKDLGPKEP
;
A
#
# COMPACT_ATOMS: atom_id res chain seq x y z
N MET A 1 -2.00 -13.83 -8.94
CA MET A 1 -1.78 -12.39 -9.23
C MET A 1 -1.75 -12.21 -10.75
N ILE A 2 -2.23 -11.09 -11.30
CA ILE A 2 -2.42 -10.93 -12.75
C ILE A 2 -1.07 -10.64 -13.43
N GLN A 3 -0.48 -11.64 -14.08
CA GLN A 3 0.84 -11.52 -14.71
C GLN A 3 0.91 -10.41 -15.77
N ALA A 4 -0.17 -10.23 -16.55
CA ALA A 4 -0.27 -9.14 -17.52
C ALA A 4 -0.12 -7.76 -16.88
N ALA A 5 -0.58 -7.56 -15.64
CA ALA A 5 -0.48 -6.29 -14.94
C ALA A 5 0.95 -6.00 -14.45
N ALA A 6 1.71 -7.04 -14.08
CA ALA A 6 3.12 -6.88 -13.71
C ALA A 6 3.98 -6.42 -14.90
N GLN A 7 3.61 -6.84 -16.12
CA GLN A 7 4.25 -6.39 -17.37
C GLN A 7 3.71 -5.06 -17.88
N GLN A 8 2.49 -4.68 -17.49
CA GLN A 8 1.91 -3.38 -17.83
C GLN A 8 2.64 -2.27 -17.07
N LYS A 9 3.54 -1.55 -17.75
CA LYS A 9 4.38 -0.51 -17.13
C LYS A 9 3.58 0.70 -16.66
N ASP A 10 2.59 1.12 -17.45
CA ASP A 10 1.77 2.30 -17.17
C ASP A 10 0.38 2.20 -17.81
N THR A 11 -0.50 3.16 -17.52
CA THR A 11 -1.86 3.27 -18.06
C THR A 11 -2.37 4.70 -17.90
N HIS A 12 -3.16 5.17 -18.87
CA HIS A 12 -3.89 6.43 -18.74
C HIS A 12 -5.16 6.31 -17.88
N LEU A 13 -5.66 5.08 -17.68
CA LEU A 13 -6.84 4.82 -16.85
C LEU A 13 -6.58 5.29 -15.41
N THR A 14 -7.54 6.02 -14.85
CA THR A 14 -7.48 6.46 -13.45
C THR A 14 -8.58 5.79 -12.66
N ILE A 15 -8.23 5.22 -11.51
CA ILE A 15 -9.18 4.60 -10.60
C ILE A 15 -8.98 5.25 -9.24
N THR A 16 -10.04 5.86 -8.72
CA THR A 16 -10.13 6.37 -7.34
C THR A 16 -10.90 5.33 -6.53
N PRO A 17 -10.24 4.49 -5.71
CA PRO A 17 -10.83 3.25 -5.18
C PRO A 17 -11.58 3.45 -3.85
N THR A 18 -12.31 4.56 -3.70
CA THR A 18 -12.98 4.94 -2.45
C THR A 18 -14.39 4.34 -2.34
N VAL A 19 -14.51 3.03 -2.60
CA VAL A 19 -15.81 2.33 -2.70
C VAL A 19 -16.62 2.33 -1.40
N LEU A 20 -15.95 2.55 -0.25
CA LEU A 20 -16.57 2.61 1.08
C LEU A 20 -16.41 4.01 1.70
N GLY A 21 -16.16 5.04 0.89
CA GLY A 21 -15.73 6.33 1.39
C GLY A 21 -14.30 6.30 1.93
N GLU A 22 -13.88 7.45 2.44
CA GLU A 22 -12.63 7.59 3.19
C GLU A 22 -12.91 8.02 4.62
N ARG A 23 -12.01 7.69 5.56
CA ARG A 23 -12.21 8.04 6.98
C ARG A 23 -12.40 9.54 7.20
N HIS A 24 -11.71 10.36 6.40
CA HIS A 24 -11.78 11.81 6.46
C HIS A 24 -12.88 12.40 5.55
N LEU A 25 -13.42 11.61 4.61
CA LEU A 25 -14.44 12.03 3.64
C LEU A 25 -15.41 10.85 3.37
N PRO A 26 -16.35 10.56 4.30
CA PRO A 26 -17.16 9.33 4.27
C PRO A 26 -18.09 9.22 3.05
N ASP A 27 -18.56 10.36 2.53
CA ASP A 27 -19.50 10.40 1.41
C ASP A 27 -18.81 10.32 0.03
N GLN A 28 -17.47 10.22 -0.01
CA GLN A 28 -16.73 10.16 -1.26
C GLN A 28 -16.97 8.82 -1.97
N LEU A 29 -17.39 8.87 -3.23
CA LEU A 29 -17.62 7.68 -4.04
C LEU A 29 -16.43 7.35 -4.94
N ALA A 30 -16.26 6.06 -5.22
CA ALA A 30 -15.26 5.59 -6.18
C ALA A 30 -15.56 6.08 -7.60
N SER A 31 -14.50 6.25 -8.40
CA SER A 31 -14.65 6.62 -9.81
C SER A 31 -13.57 5.98 -10.68
N VAL A 32 -13.92 5.81 -11.96
CA VAL A 32 -13.00 5.38 -13.02
C VAL A 32 -13.08 6.41 -14.14
N THR A 33 -11.95 6.99 -14.52
CA THR A 33 -11.91 8.03 -15.56
C THR A 33 -10.81 7.74 -16.58
N ARG A 34 -10.87 8.45 -17.72
CA ARG A 34 -9.95 8.26 -18.87
C ARG A 34 -10.02 6.83 -19.45
N ILE A 35 -11.24 6.29 -19.54
CA ILE A 35 -11.51 5.03 -20.21
C ILE A 35 -11.34 5.24 -21.72
N SER A 36 -10.45 4.48 -22.33
CA SER A 36 -10.20 4.46 -23.77
C SER A 36 -10.05 3.01 -24.22
N SER A 37 -10.41 2.70 -25.46
CA SER A 37 -10.23 1.37 -26.06
C SER A 37 -8.75 0.96 -26.14
N SER A 38 -7.83 1.93 -26.20
CA SER A 38 -6.37 1.71 -26.19
C SER A 38 -5.84 1.20 -24.84
N ASP A 39 -6.53 1.51 -23.73
CA ASP A 39 -6.04 1.35 -22.36
C ASP A 39 -6.99 0.51 -21.48
N LEU A 40 -7.77 -0.38 -22.09
CA LEU A 40 -8.81 -1.17 -21.41
C LEU A 40 -8.51 -2.68 -21.43
N SER A 41 -7.30 -3.06 -21.00
CA SER A 41 -6.97 -4.45 -20.70
C SER A 41 -6.99 -4.72 -19.20
N LEU A 42 -7.08 -6.00 -18.79
CA LEU A 42 -6.98 -6.38 -17.38
C LEU A 42 -5.67 -5.90 -16.73
N GLY A 43 -4.59 -5.82 -17.51
CA GLY A 43 -3.31 -5.26 -17.08
C GLY A 43 -3.42 -3.77 -16.73
N HIS A 44 -4.03 -2.98 -17.62
CA HIS A 44 -4.27 -1.55 -17.41
C HIS A 44 -5.18 -1.28 -16.21
N VAL A 45 -6.29 -2.03 -16.08
CA VAL A 45 -7.22 -1.90 -14.95
C VAL A 45 -6.52 -2.19 -13.62
N THR A 46 -5.77 -3.30 -13.56
CA THR A 46 -5.06 -3.69 -12.33
C THR A 46 -3.97 -2.69 -11.96
N ARG A 47 -3.19 -2.21 -12.94
CA ARG A 47 -2.18 -1.15 -12.75
C ARG A 47 -2.81 0.12 -12.23
N ALA A 48 -3.90 0.59 -12.85
CA ALA A 48 -4.61 1.79 -12.45
C ALA A 48 -5.20 1.67 -11.03
N LEU A 49 -5.74 0.51 -10.69
CA LEU A 49 -6.29 0.24 -9.36
C LEU A 49 -5.18 0.25 -8.29
N CYS A 50 -4.07 -0.45 -8.52
CA CYS A 50 -2.94 -0.45 -7.59
C CYS A 50 -2.38 0.96 -7.41
N ARG A 51 -2.23 1.71 -8.51
CA ARG A 51 -1.80 3.12 -8.46
C ARG A 51 -2.76 3.97 -7.65
N GLY A 52 -4.07 3.81 -7.87
CA GLY A 52 -5.12 4.51 -7.15
C GLY A 52 -5.07 4.26 -5.63
N ILE A 53 -4.88 3.01 -5.22
CA ILE A 53 -4.74 2.64 -3.79
C ILE A 53 -3.54 3.37 -3.18
N VAL A 54 -2.39 3.34 -3.86
CA VAL A 54 -1.15 3.97 -3.36
C VAL A 54 -1.28 5.48 -3.32
N GLN A 55 -1.87 6.10 -4.35
CA GLN A 55 -2.10 7.54 -4.40
C GLN A 55 -3.07 8.01 -3.30
N ASN A 56 -4.12 7.24 -3.02
CA ASN A 56 -5.04 7.51 -1.94
C ASN A 56 -4.35 7.44 -0.56
N LEU A 57 -3.46 6.47 -0.34
CA LEU A 57 -2.65 6.43 0.88
C LEU A 57 -1.67 7.60 0.96
N HIS A 58 -0.99 7.92 -0.15
CA HIS A 58 -0.01 9.00 -0.21
C HIS A 58 -0.65 10.39 -0.01
N SER A 59 -1.91 10.61 -0.39
CA SER A 59 -2.59 11.88 -0.12
C SER A 59 -2.84 12.12 1.37
N MET A 60 -3.02 11.05 2.15
CA MET A 60 -3.20 11.11 3.61
C MET A 60 -1.87 11.13 4.37
N LEU A 61 -0.80 10.62 3.76
CA LEU A 61 0.54 10.57 4.35
C LEU A 61 1.59 11.02 3.32
N PRO A 62 1.67 12.33 3.03
CA PRO A 62 2.57 12.83 2.00
C PRO A 62 4.03 12.62 2.39
N PHE A 63 4.85 12.19 1.43
CA PHE A 63 6.27 11.91 1.65
C PHE A 63 7.04 13.07 2.31
N GLN A 64 6.73 14.31 1.94
CA GLN A 64 7.39 15.49 2.50
C GLN A 64 7.27 15.55 4.03
N GLN A 65 6.10 15.17 4.57
CA GLN A 65 5.88 15.11 6.01
C GLN A 65 6.71 14.02 6.68
N LEU A 66 6.83 12.85 6.04
CA LEU A 66 7.68 11.74 6.53
C LEU A 66 9.15 12.17 6.63
N LYS A 67 9.64 12.90 5.64
CA LYS A 67 11.00 13.44 5.63
C LYS A 67 11.23 14.43 6.76
N GLU A 68 10.27 15.32 7.02
CA GLU A 68 10.33 16.29 8.12
C GLU A 68 10.34 15.62 9.50
N TRP A 69 9.67 14.47 9.64
CA TRP A 69 9.73 13.64 10.85
C TRP A 69 11.00 12.79 10.97
N GLY A 70 11.93 12.89 10.02
CA GLY A 70 13.18 12.14 10.03
C GLY A 70 13.01 10.66 9.70
N VAL A 71 11.95 10.27 9.00
CA VAL A 71 11.75 8.89 8.56
C VAL A 71 12.79 8.55 7.48
N ASP A 72 13.58 7.50 7.74
CA ASP A 72 14.67 7.04 6.90
C ASP A 72 14.31 5.83 6.02
N ARG A 73 13.22 5.11 6.37
CA ARG A 73 12.75 3.93 5.63
C ARG A 73 11.25 3.70 5.80
N VAL A 74 10.65 3.00 4.84
CA VAL A 74 9.25 2.55 4.90
C VAL A 74 9.21 1.03 4.95
N MET A 75 8.42 0.50 5.88
CA MET A 75 8.17 -0.93 5.99
C MET A 75 6.77 -1.26 5.47
N GLY A 76 6.71 -2.06 4.41
CA GLY A 76 5.47 -2.60 3.87
C GLY A 76 5.16 -3.95 4.48
N SER A 77 3.94 -4.10 5.00
CA SER A 77 3.43 -5.35 5.56
C SER A 77 2.02 -5.68 5.02
N GLY A 78 1.49 -6.84 5.43
CA GLY A 78 0.17 -7.30 5.03
C GLY A 78 0.18 -8.09 3.71
N SER A 79 -0.72 -9.08 3.63
CA SER A 79 -0.77 -10.04 2.51
C SER A 79 -1.07 -9.38 1.16
N ALA A 80 -1.89 -8.32 1.16
CA ALA A 80 -2.24 -7.59 -0.05
C ALA A 80 -1.01 -6.96 -0.72
N LEU A 81 -0.10 -6.38 0.06
CA LEU A 81 1.14 -5.78 -0.46
C LEU A 81 2.23 -6.82 -0.71
N SER A 82 2.47 -7.73 0.24
CA SER A 82 3.57 -8.69 0.15
C SER A 82 3.41 -9.68 -1.02
N ARG A 83 2.17 -10.03 -1.39
CA ARG A 83 1.86 -10.98 -2.46
C ARG A 83 1.43 -10.33 -3.77
N ASN A 84 1.45 -8.99 -3.87
CA ASN A 84 1.07 -8.24 -5.07
C ASN A 84 2.23 -7.38 -5.59
N GLU A 85 2.91 -7.88 -6.62
CA GLU A 85 4.06 -7.26 -7.24
C GLU A 85 3.71 -5.95 -7.96
N VAL A 86 2.50 -5.86 -8.53
CA VAL A 86 2.01 -4.62 -9.15
C VAL A 86 1.88 -3.54 -8.08
N LEU A 87 1.32 -3.88 -6.92
CA LEU A 87 1.18 -2.95 -5.81
C LEU A 87 2.54 -2.55 -5.24
N LYS A 88 3.49 -3.47 -5.08
CA LYS A 88 4.87 -3.15 -4.66
C LYS A 88 5.53 -2.14 -5.60
N GLN A 89 5.41 -2.35 -6.91
CA GLN A 89 5.95 -1.42 -7.91
C GLN A 89 5.34 -0.03 -7.78
N GLU A 90 4.03 0.09 -7.54
CA GLU A 90 3.38 1.39 -7.35
C GLU A 90 3.81 2.07 -6.04
N VAL A 91 3.98 1.31 -4.94
CA VAL A 91 4.50 1.87 -3.68
C VAL A 91 5.94 2.36 -3.86
N GLN A 92 6.80 1.58 -4.53
CA GLN A 92 8.18 1.97 -4.83
C GLN A 92 8.26 3.25 -5.69
N ARG A 93 7.30 3.45 -6.60
CA ARG A 93 7.20 4.69 -7.40
C ARG A 93 6.76 5.88 -6.56
N ALA A 94 5.84 5.68 -5.63
CA ALA A 94 5.24 6.76 -4.85
C ALA A 94 6.09 7.22 -3.65
N PHE A 95 6.88 6.33 -3.06
CA PHE A 95 7.67 6.61 -1.85
C PHE A 95 9.17 6.58 -2.17
N PRO A 96 9.84 7.73 -2.29
CA PRO A 96 11.28 7.82 -2.57
C PRO A 96 12.13 7.58 -1.31
N LEU A 97 11.84 6.51 -0.57
CA LEU A 97 12.58 6.03 0.59
C LEU A 97 12.97 4.57 0.40
N PRO A 98 14.01 4.08 1.10
CA PRO A 98 14.25 2.66 1.23
C PRO A 98 12.99 1.91 1.67
N LEU A 99 12.47 1.06 0.78
CA LEU A 99 11.31 0.21 1.04
C LEU A 99 11.77 -1.19 1.46
N CYS A 100 11.17 -1.72 2.52
CA CYS A 100 11.38 -3.10 2.94
C CYS A 100 10.04 -3.81 3.07
N PHE A 101 9.92 -4.96 2.42
CA PHE A 101 8.74 -5.83 2.55
C PHE A 101 9.11 -6.96 3.50
N GLY A 102 8.63 -6.89 4.73
CA GLY A 102 8.98 -7.90 5.72
C GLY A 102 8.10 -9.14 5.60
N GLN A 103 8.70 -10.31 5.83
CA GLN A 103 8.01 -11.60 5.78
C GLN A 103 7.31 -11.94 7.12
N ASP A 104 7.85 -11.45 8.25
CA ASP A 104 7.37 -11.73 9.61
C ASP A 104 6.92 -10.46 10.36
N VAL A 105 6.44 -9.45 9.63
CA VAL A 105 5.86 -8.24 10.21
C VAL A 105 4.37 -8.26 9.99
N ASP A 106 3.68 -8.97 10.87
CA ASP A 106 2.24 -8.91 10.99
C ASP A 106 1.81 -8.65 12.43
N ALA A 107 0.53 -8.32 12.58
CA ALA A 107 -0.04 -8.00 13.88
C ALA A 107 0.01 -9.19 14.85
N ALA A 108 -0.03 -10.43 14.35
CA ALA A 108 -0.01 -11.63 15.19
C ALA A 108 1.38 -11.85 15.80
N PHE A 109 2.45 -11.69 15.01
CA PHE A 109 3.83 -11.73 15.50
C PHE A 109 4.07 -10.65 16.56
N GLY A 110 3.59 -9.42 16.30
CA GLY A 110 3.66 -8.33 17.27
C GLY A 110 2.95 -8.67 18.59
N ALA A 111 1.74 -9.24 18.52
CA ALA A 111 0.99 -9.66 19.70
C ALA A 111 1.73 -10.74 20.52
N ALA A 112 2.29 -11.74 19.85
CA ALA A 112 3.08 -12.79 20.49
C ALA A 112 4.33 -12.23 21.19
N LEU A 113 5.05 -11.31 20.54
CA LEU A 113 6.24 -10.67 21.11
C LEU A 113 5.91 -9.90 22.40
N VAL A 114 4.76 -9.22 22.47
CA VAL A 114 4.31 -8.53 23.68
C VAL A 114 4.05 -9.51 24.82
N MET A 115 3.45 -10.68 24.54
CA MET A 115 3.22 -11.69 25.58
C MET A 115 4.53 -12.28 26.10
N LEU A 116 5.44 -12.65 25.22
CA LEU A 116 6.75 -13.20 25.60
C LEU A 116 7.60 -12.21 26.41
N ARG A 117 7.49 -10.90 26.13
CA ARG A 117 8.21 -9.88 26.91
C ARG A 117 7.66 -9.70 28.33
N LYS A 118 6.37 -9.98 28.57
CA LYS A 118 5.80 -9.95 29.93
C LYS A 118 6.37 -11.07 30.81
N ASP A 119 6.67 -12.22 30.22
CA ASP A 119 7.26 -13.37 30.92
C ASP A 119 8.76 -13.21 31.23
N LEU A 120 9.41 -12.16 30.69
CA LEU A 120 10.82 -11.82 30.91
C LEU A 120 11.04 -10.64 31.87
N GLY A 121 9.98 -10.10 32.48
CA GLY A 121 10.10 -9.18 33.61
C GLY A 121 10.79 -9.88 34.80
N PRO A 122 11.45 -9.12 35.72
CA PRO A 122 12.05 -9.73 36.90
C PRO A 122 11.00 -10.56 37.62
N LYS A 123 11.29 -11.84 37.86
CA LYS A 123 10.49 -12.66 38.78
C LYS A 123 10.54 -11.94 40.13
N GLU A 124 9.40 -11.45 40.60
CA GLU A 124 9.29 -10.91 41.96
C GLU A 124 9.79 -11.99 42.95
N PRO A 125 10.53 -11.57 44.00
CA PRO A 125 11.12 -12.48 44.99
C PRO A 125 10.06 -13.22 45.82
#